data_AF-A0AAW8CLZ3-F1
#
_entry.id   AF-A0AAW8CLZ3-F1
#
_cell.length_a   1.000
_cell.length_b   1.000
_cell.length_c   1.000
_cell.angle_alpha   90.00
_cell.angle_beta   90.00
_cell.angle_gamma   90.00
#
_symmetry.space_group_name_H-M   'P 1'
#
loop_
_entity.id
_entity.type
_entity.pdbx_description
1 polymer ?
#
loop_
_entity_poly.entity_id
_entity_poly.type
_entity_poly.pdbx_seq_one_letter_code
_entity_poly.pdbx_strand_id
1 'polypeptide(L)' 'MAKKAGRIGILIKAKNKHIANWYHQFGTKSLPAEPLSFILPFSIIENQ' A
#
# COMPACT_ATOMS: atom_id res chain seq x y z
N MET A 1 -6.40 -5.33 27.17
CA MET A 1 -7.24 -4.80 26.08
C MET A 1 -6.57 -5.09 24.75
N ALA A 2 -7.08 -6.06 23.97
CA ALA A 2 -6.57 -6.29 22.62
C ALA A 2 -7.17 -5.21 21.69
N LYS A 3 -6.35 -4.29 21.19
CA LYS A 3 -6.76 -3.40 20.10
C LYS A 3 -7.13 -4.29 18.91
N LYS A 4 -8.37 -4.18 18.43
CA LYS A 4 -8.79 -4.79 17.16
C LYS A 4 -7.78 -4.31 16.11
N ALA A 5 -6.94 -5.20 15.59
CA ALA A 5 -6.01 -4.87 14.53
C ALA A 5 -6.86 -4.55 13.30
N GLY A 6 -7.11 -3.25 13.09
CA GLY A 6 -7.82 -2.79 11.90
C GLY A 6 -7.03 -3.24 10.68
N ARG A 7 -7.67 -3.95 9.76
CA ARG A 7 -7.10 -4.26 8.46
C ARG A 7 -7.03 -2.94 7.71
N ILE A 8 -5.83 -2.36 7.54
CA ILE A 8 -5.65 -1.04 6.93
C ILE A 8 -5.29 -1.11 5.43
N GLY A 9 -4.81 -2.26 4.95
CA GLY A 9 -4.47 -2.45 3.54
C GLY A 9 -3.52 -3.62 3.29
N ILE A 10 -3.04 -3.72 2.05
CA ILE A 10 -2.02 -4.66 1.61
C ILE A 10 -0.67 -3.95 1.59
N LEU A 11 0.34 -4.53 2.25
CA LEU A 11 1.72 -4.08 2.14
C LEU A 11 2.35 -4.64 0.86
N ILE A 12 2.89 -3.77 0.02
CA ILE A 12 3.50 -4.10 -1.26
C ILE A 12 4.96 -3.65 -1.22
N LYS A 13 5.87 -4.55 -1.56
CA LYS A 13 7.30 -4.23 -1.76
C LYS A 13 7.63 -4.39 -3.23
N ALA A 14 7.78 -3.28 -3.94
CA ALA A 14 8.10 -3.27 -5.35
C ALA A 14 9.55 -3.73 -5.59
N LYS A 15 9.73 -4.50 -6.67
CA LYS A 15 11.05 -4.98 -7.09
C LYS A 15 12.01 -3.84 -7.47
N ASN A 16 11.48 -2.77 -8.07
CA ASN A 16 12.26 -1.62 -8.56
C ASN A 16 11.37 -0.40 -8.75
N LYS A 17 11.98 0.74 -9.12
CA LYS A 17 11.29 2.02 -9.35
C LYS A 17 10.21 1.97 -10.43
N HIS A 18 10.40 1.15 -11.48
CA HIS A 18 9.42 1.01 -12.54
C HIS A 18 8.13 0.35 -12.03
N ILE A 19 8.26 -0.74 -11.28
CA ILE A 19 7.13 -1.43 -10.65
C ILE A 19 6.47 -0.56 -9.57
N ALA A 20 7.26 0.20 -8.81
CA ALA A 20 6.74 1.18 -7.85
C ALA A 20 5.83 2.23 -8.53
N ASN A 21 6.27 2.81 -9.64
CA ASN A 21 5.45 3.76 -10.40
C ASN A 21 4.16 3.15 -10.94
N TRP A 22 4.18 1.88 -11.34
CA TRP A 22 2.95 1.18 -11.75
C TRP A 22 1.94 1.09 -10.59
N TYR A 23 2.38 0.66 -9.40
CA TYR A 23 1.52 0.59 -8.22
C TYR A 23 0.98 1.96 -7.76
N HIS A 24 1.70 3.05 -8.02
CA HIS A 24 1.21 4.40 -7.71
C HIS A 24 -0.07 4.78 -8.45
N GLN A 25 -0.30 4.21 -9.63
CA GLN A 25 -1.49 4.49 -10.43
C GLN A 25 -2.79 3.93 -9.80
N PHE A 26 -2.66 3.02 -8.83
CA PHE A 26 -3.79 2.37 -8.14
C PHE A 26 -4.10 3.00 -6.77
N GLY A 27 -3.61 4.21 -6.49
CA GLY A 27 -3.91 4.91 -5.24
C GLY A 27 -3.14 4.38 -4.01
N THR A 28 -1.97 3.77 -4.24
CA THR A 28 -1.09 3.33 -3.15
C THR A 28 -0.43 4.50 -2.44
N LYS A 29 -0.15 4.33 -1.14
CA LYS A 29 0.56 5.31 -0.31
C LYS A 29 1.96 4.81 0.01
N SER A 30 2.99 5.60 -0.32
CA SER A 30 4.39 5.28 0.01
C SER A 30 4.66 5.30 1.50
N LEU A 31 5.58 4.44 1.92
CA LEU A 31 6.17 4.52 3.25
C LEU A 31 7.29 5.57 3.26
N PRO A 32 7.30 6.52 4.23
CA PRO A 32 8.21 7.68 4.20
C PRO A 32 9.70 7.35 4.13
N ALA A 33 10.12 6.19 4.66
CA ALA A 33 11.52 5.75 4.69
C ALA A 33 11.84 4.64 3.67
N GLU A 34 10.83 4.13 2.95
CA GLU A 34 10.98 3.00 2.04
C GLU A 34 10.29 3.32 0.71
N PRO A 35 10.99 3.97 -0.25
CA PRO A 35 10.39 4.46 -1.48
C PRO A 35 9.96 3.34 -2.45
N LEU A 36 10.23 2.08 -2.14
CA LEU A 36 9.74 0.90 -2.87
C LEU A 36 8.69 0.11 -2.08
N SER A 37 8.28 0.60 -0.91
CA SER A 37 7.28 -0.04 -0.07
C SER A 37 6.04 0.86 0.02
N PHE A 38 4.87 0.28 -0.21
CA PHE A 38 3.61 1.00 -0.28
C PHE A 38 2.51 0.23 0.43
N ILE A 39 1.47 0.95 0.87
CA ILE A 39 0.22 0.36 1.31
C ILE A 39 -0.85 0.65 0.27
N LEU A 40 -1.52 -0.41 -0.21
CA LEU A 40 -2.79 -0.32 -0.94
C LEU A 40 -3.94 -0.41 0.08
N PRO A 41 -4.67 0.68 0.34
CA PRO A 41 -5.74 0.67 1.34
C PRO A 41 -6.90 -0.23 0.92
N PHE A 42 -7.52 -0.96 1.84
CA PHE A 42 -8.70 -1.79 1.52
C PHE A 42 -9.88 -0.95 1.03
N SER A 43 -10.00 0.30 1.45
CA SER A 43 -11.00 1.26 0.95
C SER A 43 -10.92 1.48 -0.56
N ILE A 44 -9.76 1.25 -1.18
CA ILE A 44 -9.61 1.33 -2.65
C ILE A 44 -10.08 0.02 -3.29
N ILE A 45 -9.80 -1.12 -2.67
CA ILE A 45 -10.14 -2.46 -3.20
C ILE A 45 -11.65 -2.72 -3.09
N GLU A 46 -12.28 -2.28 -2.01
CA GLU A 46 -13.71 -2.48 -1.75
C GLU A 46 -14.61 -1.54 -2.58
N ASN A 47 -14.03 -0.50 -3.20
CA ASN A 47 -14.73 0.49 -4.03
C ASN A 47 -14.45 0.35 -5.54
N GLN A 48 -13.77 -0.72 -5.96
CA GLN A 48 -13.60 -1.13 -7.36
C GLN A 48 -14.69 -2.13 -7.72
#